data_AF-A0A524QU89-F1
#
_entry.id   AF-A0A524QU89-F1
#
_cell.length_a   1.000
_cell.length_b   1.000
_cell.length_c   1.000
_cell.angle_alpha   90.00
_cell.angle_beta   90.00
_cell.angle_gamma   90.00
#
_symmetry.space_group_name_H-M   'P 1'
#
loop_
_entity.id
_entity.type
_entity.pdbx_description
1 polymer ?
#
loop_
_entity_poly.entity_id
_entity_poly.type
_entity_poly.pdbx_seq_one_letter_code
_entity_poly.pdbx_strand_id
1 'polypeptide(L)'
;MRHPLSASRVGCFARGRSNSFQEDPLMPTGRNEPCPCGSGRKFKNCCGRGGGSSRVETGPDLSLPSELRTFAREVGVWEADLVPVPAMIAGKERQRTVAALVAAEDVALESDLQLVTGAEVPEVARIIEKALTKVAGKVGVWPETVRVRRAEVAEALRPALQERGCQVEAQPVLEALDPLARSLASHLSGRDGWPLASVPETWAAWGLPGYMVADLFDAYAAYYRAEPWRWLDDVPPLAAEWEDGSGIWTASVLGAGLGEFGLGVYSHPRDFSDLLDLRKGALPYQALQGWAIHLGYSHRQELPPVIVKEISRAGWRVESVEAYPYILPMQTAGGGLQQDLVRRLALLLRGVAGLVEKYGPGLRSPEGGAFHWSGSGLTLLFAVAPEMDASGDQPPPDLQDLIRGIEEAGLESEEEIQDFVAERVDGYNQTPLEGLAGLSPAQAQALIEGGVRGEGILRTNEALSAEELSTSDFLANARLLLERLDEAGGTKVTVAGNLTRAFVKEMLEAMRFPPGYLEFLHRGNKVVNEEDAWPLHVLRVNLDVAGLIKLRKGTFSITKRGRSMLP
;
A
#
# COMPACT_ATOMS: atom_id res chain seq x y z
N MET A 1 -40.18 -27.83 -1.59
CA MET A 1 -39.50 -29.13 -1.34
C MET A 1 -38.29 -28.83 -0.47
N ARG A 2 -38.46 -28.85 0.86
CA ARG A 2 -38.06 -29.93 1.78
C ARG A 2 -36.52 -30.09 1.93
N HIS A 3 -36.01 -29.36 2.94
CA HIS A 3 -34.97 -29.75 3.93
C HIS A 3 -34.95 -31.26 4.28
N PRO A 4 -33.87 -31.85 4.87
CA PRO A 4 -33.36 -31.47 6.22
C PRO A 4 -31.85 -31.72 6.54
N LEU A 5 -31.26 -31.00 7.51
CA LEU A 5 -30.85 -31.40 8.89
C LEU A 5 -29.90 -32.63 8.93
N SER A 6 -28.84 -32.73 9.74
CA SER A 6 -28.67 -32.39 11.17
C SER A 6 -27.17 -32.45 11.52
N ALA A 7 -26.58 -31.52 12.29
CA ALA A 7 -26.43 -31.55 13.76
C ALA A 7 -26.65 -32.90 14.50
N SER A 8 -25.57 -33.49 15.03
CA SER A 8 -25.57 -34.31 16.26
C SER A 8 -24.11 -34.49 16.73
N ARG A 9 -23.71 -33.84 17.82
CA ARG A 9 -23.81 -34.25 19.25
C ARG A 9 -22.89 -35.43 19.62
N VAL A 10 -22.15 -35.19 20.71
CA VAL A 10 -21.62 -36.07 21.78
C VAL A 10 -20.14 -35.69 21.98
N GLY A 11 -19.63 -35.32 23.15
CA GLY A 11 -20.13 -35.40 24.50
C GLY A 11 -18.91 -35.37 25.43
N CYS A 12 -19.06 -34.63 26.53
CA CYS A 12 -18.11 -34.50 27.64
C CYS A 12 -17.45 -35.83 28.05
N PHE A 13 -16.14 -35.86 28.23
CA PHE A 13 -15.50 -36.58 29.36
C PHE A 13 -14.13 -35.97 29.68
N ALA A 14 -14.08 -35.33 30.84
CA ALA A 14 -12.87 -34.98 31.55
C ALA A 14 -12.07 -36.23 31.95
N ARG A 15 -10.73 -36.12 31.96
CA ARG A 15 -9.84 -36.50 33.09
C ARG A 15 -8.35 -36.32 32.77
N GLY A 16 -7.72 -35.41 33.53
CA GLY A 16 -6.32 -35.41 34.00
C GLY A 16 -5.23 -35.10 32.96
N ARG A 17 -4.25 -34.22 33.21
CA ARG A 17 -3.73 -33.70 34.48
C ARG A 17 -3.40 -32.22 34.36
N SER A 18 -3.78 -31.47 35.40
CA SER A 18 -3.34 -30.12 35.69
C SER A 18 -1.83 -30.08 35.91
N ASN A 19 -1.08 -29.43 35.02
CA ASN A 19 0.12 -28.72 35.43
C ASN A 19 -0.29 -27.26 35.63
N SER A 20 -0.63 -26.94 36.87
CA SER A 20 -0.65 -25.58 37.36
C SER A 20 0.75 -24.99 37.13
N PHE A 21 0.87 -24.07 36.18
CA PHE A 21 1.89 -23.04 36.31
C PHE A 21 1.50 -22.22 37.54
N GLN A 22 2.03 -22.63 38.70
CA GLN A 22 2.13 -21.74 39.84
C GLN A 22 3.02 -20.59 39.37
N GLU A 23 2.41 -19.42 39.18
CA GLU A 23 3.14 -18.17 39.24
C GLU A 23 3.87 -18.18 40.58
N ASP A 24 5.19 -18.32 40.53
CA ASP A 24 6.05 -18.14 41.68
C ASP A 24 5.81 -16.70 42.16
N PRO A 25 5.30 -16.47 43.39
CA PRO A 25 5.04 -15.12 43.85
C PRO A 25 6.37 -14.37 43.85
N LEU A 26 6.51 -13.43 42.92
CA LEU A 26 7.63 -12.48 42.83
C LEU A 26 8.05 -12.09 44.24
N MET A 27 9.18 -12.64 44.72
CA MET A 27 9.73 -12.22 45.99
C MET A 27 9.88 -10.70 45.93
N PRO A 28 9.35 -9.94 46.90
CA PRO A 28 9.39 -8.49 46.84
C PRO A 28 10.86 -8.05 46.90
N THR A 29 11.39 -7.66 45.73
CA THR A 29 12.76 -7.16 45.59
C THR A 29 13.00 -6.11 46.66
N GLY A 30 14.00 -6.33 47.52
CA GLY A 30 14.28 -5.44 48.64
C GLY A 30 14.59 -4.03 48.15
N ARG A 31 14.13 -2.99 48.85
CA ARG A 31 14.35 -1.56 48.48
C ARG A 31 15.82 -1.24 48.11
N ASN A 32 16.78 -1.94 48.69
CA ASN A 32 18.22 -1.72 48.47
C ASN A 32 18.90 -2.72 47.52
N GLU A 33 18.16 -3.71 47.01
CA GLU A 33 18.67 -4.70 46.06
C GLU A 33 18.78 -4.12 44.64
N PRO A 34 19.60 -4.70 43.74
CA PRO A 34 19.66 -4.31 42.34
C PRO A 34 18.27 -4.35 41.69
N CYS A 35 17.96 -3.34 40.88
CA CYS A 35 16.65 -3.22 40.26
C CYS A 35 16.44 -4.31 39.18
N PRO A 36 15.29 -5.02 39.17
CA PRO A 36 15.03 -6.10 38.21
C PRO A 36 14.99 -5.65 36.74
N CYS A 37 14.90 -4.35 36.46
CA CYS A 37 14.93 -3.80 35.10
C CYS A 37 16.32 -3.81 34.44
N GLY A 38 17.37 -4.32 35.12
CA GLY A 38 18.71 -4.43 34.56
C GLY A 38 19.53 -3.14 34.57
N SER A 39 19.05 -2.04 35.17
CA SER A 39 19.74 -0.75 35.20
C SER A 39 21.00 -0.69 36.07
N GLY A 40 21.29 -1.73 36.86
CA GLY A 40 22.39 -1.76 37.83
C GLY A 40 22.20 -0.87 39.08
N ARG A 41 21.10 -0.10 39.17
CA ARG A 41 20.79 0.78 40.31
C ARG A 41 20.01 0.05 41.40
N LYS A 42 20.04 0.52 42.66
CA LYS A 42 19.19 -0.01 43.75
C LYS A 42 17.69 0.22 43.46
N PHE A 43 16.82 -0.74 43.78
CA PHE A 43 15.38 -0.72 43.46
C PHE A 43 14.69 0.58 43.88
N LYS A 44 14.96 1.10 45.09
CA LYS A 44 14.40 2.38 45.60
C LYS A 44 14.78 3.62 44.80
N ASN A 45 15.85 3.55 44.01
CA ASN A 45 16.37 4.66 43.20
C ASN A 45 16.06 4.47 41.70
N CYS A 46 15.27 3.45 41.36
CA CYS A 46 14.84 3.14 40.01
C CYS A 46 13.33 2.89 40.02
N CYS A 47 12.86 1.68 39.73
CA CYS A 47 11.44 1.33 39.64
C CYS A 47 10.66 1.49 40.97
N GLY A 48 11.34 1.50 42.12
CA GLY A 48 10.74 1.67 43.44
C GLY A 48 10.39 3.11 43.83
N ARG A 49 10.62 4.10 42.95
CA ARG A 49 10.06 5.46 43.11
C ARG A 49 8.62 5.44 42.59
N GLY A 50 7.67 5.10 43.46
CA GLY A 50 6.25 5.13 43.13
C GLY A 50 5.80 6.52 42.65
N GLY A 51 5.03 6.51 41.55
CA GLY A 51 4.03 7.54 41.22
C GLY A 51 4.51 8.99 41.14
N GLY A 52 5.13 9.35 40.02
CA GLY A 52 5.31 10.74 39.62
C GLY A 52 5.64 10.77 38.14
N SER A 53 4.82 11.45 37.35
CA SER A 53 4.97 11.62 35.90
C SER A 53 6.42 11.90 35.50
N SER A 54 7.13 10.89 35.03
CA SER A 54 8.43 11.10 34.40
C SER A 54 8.15 11.65 33.00
N ARG A 55 8.26 12.97 32.87
CA ARG A 55 8.73 13.59 31.64
C ARG A 55 9.85 12.70 31.11
N VAL A 56 9.70 12.23 29.88
CA VAL A 56 10.82 11.69 29.11
C VAL A 56 11.86 12.81 29.12
N GLU A 57 12.95 12.61 29.85
CA GLU A 57 14.11 13.48 29.76
C GLU A 57 14.56 13.40 28.31
N THR A 58 14.36 14.51 27.59
CA THR A 58 14.96 14.77 26.29
C THR A 58 16.46 14.48 26.40
N GLY A 59 17.01 13.82 25.37
CA GLY A 59 18.44 13.56 25.26
C GLY A 59 19.32 14.82 25.42
N PRO A 60 20.65 14.66 25.42
CA PRO A 60 21.58 15.76 25.67
C PRO A 60 21.26 16.96 24.78
N ASP A 61 21.31 18.16 25.37
CA ASP A 61 21.14 19.44 24.69
C ASP A 61 22.18 19.60 23.59
N LEU A 62 21.84 19.13 22.40
CA LEU A 62 22.56 19.40 21.16
C LEU A 62 22.15 20.80 20.70
N SER A 63 22.78 21.82 21.28
CA SER A 63 22.72 23.16 20.71
C SER A 63 23.17 23.08 19.24
N LEU A 64 22.41 23.64 18.29
CA LEU A 64 22.81 23.73 16.88
C LEU A 64 24.23 24.31 16.80
N PRO A 65 25.21 23.67 16.14
CA PRO A 65 26.58 24.20 15.98
C PRO A 65 26.60 25.66 15.49
N SER A 66 27.65 26.41 15.82
CA SER A 66 27.79 27.82 15.45
C SER A 66 27.65 28.06 13.95
N GLU A 67 28.21 27.16 13.16
CA GLU A 67 28.25 27.22 11.70
C GLU A 67 26.83 27.09 11.14
N LEU A 68 26.04 26.14 11.66
CA LEU A 68 24.64 25.96 11.25
C LEU A 68 23.75 27.12 11.69
N ARG A 69 24.03 27.73 12.85
CA ARG A 69 23.29 28.94 13.28
C ARG A 69 23.57 30.13 12.35
N THR A 70 24.82 30.32 11.93
CA THR A 70 25.16 31.39 10.99
C THR A 70 24.51 31.13 9.63
N PHE A 71 24.65 29.92 9.10
CA PHE A 71 24.02 29.50 7.85
C PHE A 71 22.50 29.72 7.87
N ALA A 72 21.80 29.26 8.90
CA ALA A 72 20.35 29.42 9.02
C ALA A 72 19.89 30.90 9.07
N ARG A 73 20.76 31.82 9.51
CA ARG A 73 20.49 33.27 9.48
C ARG A 73 20.63 33.86 8.09
N GLU A 74 21.56 33.35 7.30
CA GLU A 74 21.88 33.88 5.96
C GLU A 74 20.85 33.46 4.90
N VAL A 75 20.33 32.24 4.99
CA VAL A 75 19.34 31.71 4.01
C VAL A 75 18.01 32.47 4.05
N GLY A 76 17.58 32.95 5.21
CA GLY A 76 16.36 33.76 5.38
C GLY A 76 15.03 33.03 5.12
N VAL A 77 15.04 31.87 4.46
CA VAL A 77 13.86 31.05 4.14
C VAL A 77 13.99 29.67 4.79
N TRP A 78 13.00 29.28 5.60
CA TRP A 78 12.93 27.94 6.19
C TRP A 78 11.72 27.18 5.67
N GLU A 79 11.86 25.87 5.49
CA GLU A 79 10.75 24.95 5.19
C GLU A 79 10.37 24.18 6.46
N ALA A 80 9.08 24.00 6.70
CA ALA A 80 8.60 23.24 7.85
C ALA A 80 7.36 22.40 7.53
N ASP A 81 7.32 21.19 8.09
CA ASP A 81 6.19 20.27 7.92
C ASP A 81 6.11 19.29 9.09
N LEU A 82 4.94 18.67 9.24
CA LEU A 82 4.70 17.55 10.15
C LEU A 82 4.51 16.28 9.32
N VAL A 83 5.59 15.57 9.07
CA VAL A 83 5.60 14.43 8.13
C VAL A 83 5.29 13.12 8.85
N PRO A 84 4.48 12.21 8.28
CA PRO A 84 4.31 10.87 8.84
C PRO A 84 5.59 10.06 8.71
N VAL A 85 5.93 9.31 9.74
CA VAL A 85 7.03 8.36 9.72
C VAL A 85 6.43 6.96 9.88
N PRO A 86 6.59 6.05 8.91
CA PRO A 86 6.01 4.70 8.96
C PRO A 86 6.78 3.78 9.92
N ALA A 87 6.94 4.23 11.17
CA ALA A 87 7.62 3.52 12.25
C ALA A 87 6.63 3.23 13.38
N MET A 88 6.67 2.00 13.88
CA MET A 88 5.82 1.52 14.97
C MET A 88 6.60 1.57 16.29
N ILE A 89 5.94 2.02 17.35
CA ILE A 89 6.52 2.07 18.69
C ILE A 89 5.73 1.11 19.59
N ALA A 90 6.42 0.10 20.12
CA ALA A 90 5.81 -0.91 20.99
C ALA A 90 5.12 -0.26 22.21
N GLY A 91 3.86 -0.66 22.47
CA GLY A 91 3.02 -0.11 23.53
C GLY A 91 2.40 1.26 23.21
N LYS A 92 2.52 1.74 21.97
CA LYS A 92 1.98 3.02 21.47
C LYS A 92 1.14 2.84 20.20
N GLU A 93 0.56 1.67 20.01
CA GLU A 93 -0.17 1.23 18.80
C GLU A 93 -1.39 2.10 18.46
N ARG A 94 -1.87 2.90 19.43
CA ARG A 94 -2.99 3.86 19.29
C ARG A 94 -2.53 5.27 18.93
N GLN A 95 -1.29 5.46 18.51
CA GLN A 95 -0.74 6.75 18.10
C GLN A 95 0.02 6.59 16.78
N ARG A 96 0.05 7.65 15.97
CA ARG A 96 0.86 7.73 14.76
C ARG A 96 2.20 8.36 15.10
N THR A 97 3.26 7.86 14.48
CA THR A 97 4.59 8.47 14.55
C THR A 97 4.71 9.52 13.46
N VAL A 98 5.05 10.74 13.84
CA VAL A 98 5.27 11.86 12.93
C VAL A 98 6.59 12.56 13.30
N ALA A 99 7.21 13.25 12.36
CA ALA A 99 8.37 14.10 12.61
C ALA A 99 8.00 15.55 12.31
N ALA A 100 8.16 16.44 13.29
CA ALA A 100 8.17 17.87 13.05
C ALA A 100 9.55 18.24 12.53
N LEU A 101 9.62 18.62 11.25
CA LEU A 101 10.86 18.95 10.56
C LEU A 101 10.91 20.46 10.29
N VAL A 102 12.10 21.03 10.47
CA VAL A 102 12.43 22.38 10.00
C VAL A 102 13.75 22.29 9.25
N ALA A 103 13.77 22.77 8.02
CA ALA A 103 14.93 22.75 7.13
C ALA A 103 15.23 24.15 6.60
N ALA A 104 16.50 24.39 6.28
CA ALA A 104 16.94 25.52 5.48
C ALA A 104 17.90 24.97 4.43
N GLU A 105 17.54 25.12 3.15
CA GLU A 105 18.18 24.39 2.05
C GLU A 105 18.31 22.89 2.40
N ASP A 106 19.44 22.25 2.10
CA ASP A 106 19.66 20.83 2.36
C ASP A 106 19.98 20.49 3.83
N VAL A 107 19.82 21.44 4.76
CA VAL A 107 20.17 21.27 6.18
C VAL A 107 18.94 21.14 7.07
N ALA A 108 18.85 20.04 7.81
CA ALA A 108 17.87 19.86 8.88
C ALA A 108 18.26 20.71 10.12
N LEU A 109 17.45 21.72 10.45
CA LEU A 109 17.60 22.56 11.64
C LEU A 109 16.92 21.95 12.88
N GLU A 110 15.83 21.22 12.68
CA GLU A 110 15.13 20.48 13.72
C GLU A 110 14.52 19.19 13.16
N SER A 111 14.61 18.13 13.96
CA SER A 111 13.91 16.88 13.73
C SER A 111 13.40 16.36 15.07
N ASP A 112 12.10 16.51 15.30
CA ASP A 112 11.45 16.11 16.55
C ASP A 112 10.40 15.03 16.27
N LEU A 113 10.70 13.79 16.68
CA LEU A 113 9.78 12.66 16.57
C LEU A 113 8.69 12.77 17.63
N GLN A 114 7.44 12.75 17.21
CA GLN A 114 6.27 12.87 18.07
C GLN A 114 5.28 11.73 17.84
N LEU A 115 4.58 11.37 18.91
CA LEU A 115 3.46 10.44 18.88
C LEU A 115 2.16 11.24 18.98
N VAL A 116 1.38 11.24 17.91
CA VAL A 116 0.15 12.04 17.79
C VAL A 116 -1.07 11.15 17.59
N THR A 117 -2.23 11.66 17.99
CA THR A 117 -3.52 11.03 17.70
C THR A 117 -4.37 11.91 16.78
N GLY A 118 -4.37 13.23 16.99
CA GLY A 118 -5.10 14.17 16.15
C GLY A 118 -4.35 14.53 14.86
N ALA A 119 -5.11 15.08 13.91
CA ALA A 119 -4.63 15.57 12.63
C ALA A 119 -5.27 16.92 12.24
N GLU A 120 -6.00 17.53 13.18
CA GLU A 120 -6.71 18.78 12.93
C GLU A 120 -5.72 19.90 12.62
N VAL A 121 -6.05 20.73 11.63
CA VAL A 121 -5.13 21.76 11.11
C VAL A 121 -4.58 22.67 12.22
N PRO A 122 -5.37 23.16 13.19
CA PRO A 122 -4.83 23.97 14.29
C PRO A 122 -3.83 23.21 15.18
N GLU A 123 -4.00 21.90 15.36
CA GLU A 123 -3.07 21.08 16.12
C GLU A 123 -1.75 20.89 15.37
N VAL A 124 -1.83 20.58 14.07
CA VAL A 124 -0.67 20.46 13.18
C VAL A 124 0.12 21.77 13.14
N ALA A 125 -0.57 22.90 12.91
CA ALA A 125 0.03 24.23 12.91
C ALA A 125 0.74 24.54 14.25
N ARG A 126 0.11 24.25 15.39
CA ARG A 126 0.73 24.46 16.71
C ARG A 126 2.00 23.61 16.92
N ILE A 127 2.05 22.39 16.40
CA ILE A 127 3.25 21.55 16.47
C ILE A 127 4.38 22.15 15.63
N ILE A 128 4.06 22.61 14.41
CA ILE A 128 5.01 23.26 13.52
C ILE A 128 5.51 24.58 14.13
N GLU A 129 4.62 25.43 14.67
CA GLU A 129 4.98 26.68 15.36
C GLU A 129 5.96 26.43 16.51
N LYS A 130 5.73 25.35 17.29
CA LYS A 130 6.61 24.97 18.39
C LYS A 130 8.01 24.56 17.89
N ALA A 131 8.09 23.81 16.80
CA ALA A 131 9.36 23.44 16.18
C ALA A 131 10.11 24.67 15.66
N LEU A 132 9.42 25.56 14.95
CA LEU A 132 9.96 26.83 14.46
C LEU A 132 10.45 27.73 15.61
N THR A 133 9.66 27.85 16.68
CA THR A 133 10.05 28.64 17.87
C THR A 133 11.32 28.08 18.52
N LYS A 134 11.46 26.75 18.57
CA LYS A 134 12.66 26.09 19.09
C LYS A 134 13.88 26.40 18.22
N VAL A 135 13.75 26.34 16.89
CA VAL A 135 14.84 26.69 15.96
C VAL A 135 15.18 28.17 16.07
N ALA A 136 14.20 29.07 16.03
CA ALA A 136 14.41 30.50 16.17
C ALA A 136 15.09 30.86 17.49
N GLY A 137 14.76 30.18 18.59
CA GLY A 137 15.46 30.33 19.87
C GLY A 137 16.92 29.89 19.84
N LYS A 138 17.23 28.78 19.13
CA LYS A 138 18.62 28.29 18.95
C LYS A 138 19.43 29.18 18.01
N VAL A 139 18.82 29.64 16.92
CA VAL A 139 19.46 30.48 15.88
C VAL A 139 19.55 31.94 16.35
N GLY A 140 18.62 32.40 17.18
CA GLY A 140 18.56 33.76 17.73
C GLY A 140 17.79 34.77 16.88
N VAL A 141 17.24 34.36 15.73
CA VAL A 141 16.38 35.18 14.86
C VAL A 141 15.26 34.31 14.29
N TRP A 142 14.17 34.96 13.85
CA TRP A 142 13.18 34.34 12.98
C TRP A 142 13.61 34.49 11.51
N PRO A 143 13.24 33.53 10.64
CA PRO A 143 13.45 33.67 9.20
C PRO A 143 12.52 34.75 8.63
N GLU A 144 12.87 35.28 7.46
CA GLU A 144 12.03 36.21 6.71
C GLU A 144 10.77 35.50 6.22
N THR A 145 10.92 34.26 5.73
CA THR A 145 9.84 33.44 5.18
C THR A 145 9.88 32.02 5.74
N VAL A 146 8.72 31.49 6.09
CA VAL A 146 8.49 30.06 6.33
C VAL A 146 7.59 29.49 5.24
N ARG A 147 8.04 28.43 4.60
CA ARG A 147 7.25 27.64 3.65
C ARG A 147 6.74 26.37 4.32
N VAL A 148 5.45 26.10 4.17
CA VAL A 148 4.83 24.87 4.66
C VAL A 148 4.05 24.20 3.54
N ARG A 149 3.85 22.88 3.63
CA ARG A 149 3.27 22.11 2.51
C ARG A 149 1.85 22.53 2.15
N ARG A 150 1.02 22.73 3.18
CA ARG A 150 -0.43 22.81 3.06
C ARG A 150 -0.94 24.22 3.25
N ALA A 151 -1.79 24.70 2.33
CA ALA A 151 -2.38 26.02 2.38
C ALA A 151 -3.17 26.24 3.68
N GLU A 152 -3.98 25.26 4.08
CA GLU A 152 -4.75 25.30 5.32
C GLU A 152 -3.86 25.42 6.57
N VAL A 153 -2.66 24.81 6.55
CA VAL A 153 -1.67 24.93 7.63
C VAL A 153 -0.98 26.30 7.61
N ALA A 154 -0.66 26.81 6.42
CA ALA A 154 -0.09 28.16 6.25
C ALA A 154 -1.05 29.24 6.79
N GLU A 155 -2.33 29.15 6.45
CA GLU A 155 -3.38 30.04 6.96
C GLU A 155 -3.48 29.99 8.49
N ALA A 156 -3.42 28.79 9.08
CA ALA A 156 -3.46 28.61 10.53
C ALA A 156 -2.20 29.13 11.26
N LEU A 157 -1.04 29.12 10.60
CA LEU A 157 0.23 29.62 11.14
C LEU A 157 0.38 31.14 11.03
N ARG A 158 -0.20 31.75 9.98
CA ARG A 158 0.03 33.16 9.62
C ARG A 158 -0.20 34.14 10.79
N PRO A 159 -1.28 34.06 11.60
CA PRO A 159 -1.48 35.00 12.70
C PRO A 159 -0.34 34.97 13.72
N ALA A 160 0.14 33.77 14.06
CA ALA A 160 1.21 33.61 15.05
C ALA A 160 2.56 34.10 14.51
N LEU A 161 2.90 33.80 13.25
CA LEU A 161 4.21 34.14 12.67
C LEU A 161 4.30 35.60 12.22
N GLN A 162 3.18 36.22 11.84
CA GLN A 162 3.15 37.63 11.46
C GLN A 162 3.51 38.56 12.62
N GLU A 163 3.10 38.24 13.85
CA GLU A 163 3.51 38.97 15.06
C GLU A 163 5.03 38.94 15.30
N ARG A 164 5.71 37.97 14.69
CA ARG A 164 7.16 37.76 14.78
C ARG A 164 7.91 38.29 13.56
N GLY A 165 7.22 38.98 12.64
CA GLY A 165 7.80 39.55 11.42
C GLY A 165 8.11 38.54 10.33
N CYS A 166 7.54 37.33 10.39
CA CYS A 166 7.80 36.25 9.45
C CYS A 166 6.63 36.07 8.48
N GLN A 167 6.92 35.95 7.18
CA GLN A 167 5.94 35.62 6.14
C GLN A 167 5.70 34.12 6.10
N VAL A 168 4.46 33.69 5.81
CA VAL A 168 4.10 32.27 5.71
C VAL A 168 3.54 31.98 4.32
N GLU A 169 4.21 31.10 3.60
CA GLU A 169 3.87 30.66 2.25
C GLU A 169 3.47 29.18 2.23
N ALA A 170 2.52 28.83 1.38
CA ALA A 170 2.14 27.46 1.11
C ALA A 170 2.86 26.98 -0.15
N GLN A 171 3.55 25.85 -0.07
CA GLN A 171 4.28 25.26 -1.20
C GLN A 171 4.11 23.73 -1.19
N PRO A 172 3.40 23.12 -2.17
CA PRO A 172 3.10 21.68 -2.15
C PRO A 172 4.33 20.76 -2.15
N VAL A 173 5.40 21.21 -2.80
CA VAL A 173 6.70 20.51 -2.86
C VAL A 173 7.72 21.31 -2.09
N LEU A 174 8.26 20.72 -1.01
CA LEU A 174 9.24 21.35 -0.14
C LEU A 174 10.62 20.81 -0.51
N GLU A 175 11.32 21.51 -1.41
CA GLU A 175 12.54 21.01 -2.06
C GLU A 175 13.66 20.70 -1.07
N ALA A 176 13.74 21.48 0.01
CA ALA A 176 14.71 21.30 1.08
C ALA A 176 14.29 20.19 2.06
N LEU A 177 13.01 20.14 2.41
CA LEU A 177 12.50 19.23 3.45
C LEU A 177 12.22 17.81 2.94
N ASP A 178 11.76 17.63 1.70
CA ASP A 178 11.32 16.34 1.16
C ASP A 178 12.44 15.28 1.12
N PRO A 179 13.67 15.59 0.64
CA PRO A 179 14.79 14.65 0.70
C PRO A 179 15.17 14.26 2.14
N LEU A 180 15.09 15.21 3.08
CA LEU A 180 15.38 14.97 4.50
C LEU A 180 14.33 14.07 5.14
N ALA A 181 13.05 14.32 4.86
CA ALA A 181 11.94 13.49 5.32
C ALA A 181 12.06 12.05 4.80
N ARG A 182 12.35 11.89 3.50
CA ARG A 182 12.59 10.56 2.89
C ARG A 182 13.76 9.84 3.53
N SER A 183 14.89 10.53 3.70
CA SER A 183 16.08 9.97 4.36
C SER A 183 15.77 9.52 5.79
N LEU A 184 15.10 10.36 6.58
CA LEU A 184 14.70 10.04 7.95
C LEU A 184 13.79 8.80 8.00
N ALA A 185 12.76 8.76 7.16
CA ALA A 185 11.83 7.63 7.10
C ALA A 185 12.52 6.33 6.68
N SER A 186 13.42 6.38 5.70
CA SER A 186 14.22 5.24 5.26
C SER A 186 15.08 4.68 6.39
N HIS A 187 15.82 5.54 7.11
CA HIS A 187 16.66 5.11 8.23
C HIS A 187 15.86 4.51 9.40
N LEU A 188 14.65 5.01 9.67
CA LEU A 188 13.83 4.55 10.80
C LEU A 188 13.00 3.30 10.48
N SER A 189 12.52 3.17 9.25
CA SER A 189 11.56 2.11 8.87
C SER A 189 12.15 1.07 7.92
N GLY A 190 13.31 1.32 7.33
CA GLY A 190 13.90 0.49 6.26
C GLY A 190 13.13 0.55 4.94
N ARG A 191 12.16 1.47 4.81
CA ARG A 191 11.34 1.65 3.61
C ARG A 191 11.79 2.90 2.86
N ASP A 192 12.22 2.70 1.61
CA ASP A 192 12.39 3.78 0.66
C ASP A 192 11.08 3.99 -0.10
N GLY A 193 10.37 5.07 0.23
CA GLY A 193 9.12 5.42 -0.42
C GLY A 193 8.83 6.90 -0.31
N TRP A 194 8.20 7.45 -1.34
CA TRP A 194 7.67 8.81 -1.35
C TRP A 194 6.39 8.84 -2.19
N PRO A 195 5.34 9.57 -1.77
CA PRO A 195 5.21 10.32 -0.52
C PRO A 195 5.10 9.40 0.70
N LEU A 196 5.42 9.95 1.88
CA LEU A 196 5.25 9.23 3.13
C LEU A 196 3.77 9.18 3.51
N ALA A 197 3.32 8.02 4.00
CA ALA A 197 1.96 7.80 4.43
C ALA A 197 1.92 7.16 5.83
N SER A 198 0.89 7.51 6.61
CA SER A 198 0.63 6.86 7.89
C SER A 198 -0.01 5.49 7.66
N VAL A 199 0.55 4.45 8.26
CA VAL A 199 0.02 3.07 8.26
C VAL A 199 -0.11 2.55 9.69
N PRO A 200 -1.04 3.09 10.50
CA PRO A 200 -1.15 2.72 11.90
C PRO A 200 -1.65 1.28 12.10
N GLU A 201 -1.28 0.68 13.22
CA GLU A 201 -1.73 -0.66 13.61
C GLU A 201 -3.16 -0.69 14.15
N THR A 202 -3.78 0.47 14.40
CA THR A 202 -5.16 0.57 14.91
C THR A 202 -5.89 1.77 14.30
N TRP A 203 -7.21 1.68 14.17
CA TRP A 203 -8.06 2.80 13.77
C TRP A 203 -8.10 3.90 14.85
N ALA A 204 -7.95 3.54 16.13
CA ALA A 204 -7.82 4.51 17.21
C ALA A 204 -6.65 5.50 17.02
N ALA A 205 -5.60 5.12 16.29
CA ALA A 205 -4.46 5.99 16.01
C ALA A 205 -4.80 7.20 15.11
N TRP A 206 -5.92 7.14 14.38
CA TRP A 206 -6.42 8.30 13.63
C TRP A 206 -7.05 9.37 14.51
N GLY A 207 -7.30 9.09 15.80
CA GLY A 207 -7.89 10.05 16.73
C GLY A 207 -9.33 10.45 16.42
N LEU A 208 -10.01 9.72 15.52
CA LEU A 208 -11.38 10.01 15.10
C LEU A 208 -12.40 9.56 16.15
N PRO A 209 -13.52 10.28 16.31
CA PRO A 209 -14.64 9.81 17.12
C PRO A 209 -15.17 8.46 16.61
N GLY A 210 -15.52 7.55 17.52
CA GLY A 210 -15.95 6.20 17.15
C GLY A 210 -17.18 6.13 16.23
N TYR A 211 -18.09 7.12 16.33
CA TYR A 211 -19.25 7.21 15.43
C TYR A 211 -18.85 7.56 13.99
N MET A 212 -17.77 8.33 13.81
CA MET A 212 -17.28 8.73 12.50
C MET A 212 -16.54 7.58 11.82
N VAL A 213 -15.78 6.79 12.60
CA VAL A 213 -15.19 5.54 12.10
C VAL A 213 -16.29 4.55 11.73
N ALA A 214 -17.33 4.40 12.56
CA ALA A 214 -18.49 3.56 12.22
C ALA A 214 -19.18 4.02 10.93
N ASP A 215 -19.41 5.32 10.77
CA ASP A 215 -20.02 5.90 9.57
C ASP A 215 -19.18 5.67 8.31
N LEU A 216 -17.86 5.83 8.42
CA LEU A 216 -16.92 5.53 7.33
C LEU A 216 -16.98 4.05 6.96
N PHE A 217 -17.00 3.14 7.93
CA PHE A 217 -17.14 1.70 7.68
C PHE A 217 -18.47 1.35 7.01
N ASP A 218 -19.57 1.99 7.42
CA ASP A 218 -20.86 1.84 6.73
C ASP A 218 -20.80 2.35 5.28
N ALA A 219 -20.02 3.40 5.00
CA ALA A 219 -19.81 3.90 3.65
C ALA A 219 -18.96 2.95 2.79
N TYR A 220 -17.87 2.40 3.32
CA TYR A 220 -17.09 1.33 2.67
C TYR A 220 -17.97 0.12 2.36
N ALA A 221 -18.80 -0.29 3.32
CA ALA A 221 -19.72 -1.40 3.15
C ALA A 221 -20.77 -1.15 2.05
N ALA A 222 -21.30 0.07 1.94
CA ALA A 222 -22.19 0.46 0.86
C ALA A 222 -21.48 0.44 -0.51
N TYR A 223 -20.27 1.01 -0.59
CA TYR A 223 -19.45 1.01 -1.79
C TYR A 223 -19.11 -0.40 -2.25
N TYR A 224 -18.66 -1.28 -1.35
CA TYR A 224 -18.32 -2.66 -1.68
C TYR A 224 -19.52 -3.45 -2.22
N ARG A 225 -20.71 -3.28 -1.62
CA ARG A 225 -21.94 -3.93 -2.09
C ARG A 225 -22.40 -3.44 -3.45
N ALA A 226 -22.15 -2.18 -3.78
CA ALA A 226 -22.48 -1.62 -5.09
C ALA A 226 -21.55 -2.14 -6.20
N GLU A 227 -20.35 -2.63 -5.84
CA GLU A 227 -19.33 -3.15 -6.76
C GLU A 227 -19.05 -2.18 -7.93
N PRO A 228 -18.73 -0.90 -7.68
CA PRO A 228 -18.58 0.12 -8.72
C PRO A 228 -17.55 -0.21 -9.80
N TRP A 229 -16.48 -0.93 -9.44
CA TRP A 229 -15.46 -1.44 -10.37
C TRP A 229 -16.01 -2.42 -11.42
N ARG A 230 -17.22 -2.96 -11.21
CA ARG A 230 -17.91 -3.72 -12.26
C ARG A 230 -18.50 -2.83 -13.33
N TRP A 231 -18.60 -1.52 -13.14
CA TRP A 231 -19.34 -0.61 -14.02
C TRP A 231 -18.55 0.61 -14.46
N LEU A 232 -17.55 0.99 -13.68
CA LEU A 232 -16.67 2.13 -13.89
C LEU A 232 -15.23 1.64 -14.00
N ASP A 233 -14.53 2.10 -15.01
CA ASP A 233 -13.09 1.95 -15.14
C ASP A 233 -12.36 3.03 -14.31
N ASP A 234 -11.05 2.89 -14.17
CA ASP A 234 -10.21 3.89 -13.50
C ASP A 234 -10.08 5.19 -14.30
N VAL A 235 -10.31 5.10 -15.62
CA VAL A 235 -10.38 6.21 -16.57
C VAL A 235 -11.67 6.12 -17.40
N PRO A 236 -12.43 7.22 -17.55
CA PRO A 236 -12.19 8.53 -16.95
C PRO A 236 -12.63 8.57 -15.46
N PRO A 237 -12.02 9.45 -14.65
CA PRO A 237 -12.37 9.59 -13.25
C PRO A 237 -13.70 10.34 -13.07
N LEU A 238 -14.23 10.29 -11.85
CA LEU A 238 -15.37 11.11 -11.42
C LEU A 238 -14.87 12.45 -10.87
N ALA A 239 -15.52 13.55 -11.25
CA ALA A 239 -15.38 14.83 -10.56
C ALA A 239 -16.38 14.91 -9.41
N ALA A 240 -15.90 15.22 -8.21
CA ALA A 240 -16.68 15.38 -6.99
C ALA A 240 -16.71 16.86 -6.59
N GLU A 241 -17.84 17.51 -6.82
CA GLU A 241 -18.08 18.92 -6.52
C GLU A 241 -18.87 19.07 -5.22
N TRP A 242 -18.45 19.99 -4.36
CA TRP A 242 -19.10 20.24 -3.08
C TRP A 242 -19.91 21.55 -3.11
N GLU A 243 -21.14 21.52 -2.63
CA GLU A 243 -22.05 22.68 -2.61
C GLU A 243 -21.50 23.88 -1.81
N ASP A 244 -20.61 23.63 -0.86
CA ASP A 244 -19.96 24.66 -0.05
C ASP A 244 -18.77 25.34 -0.75
N GLY A 245 -18.48 24.96 -2.00
CA GLY A 245 -17.41 25.56 -2.80
C GLY A 245 -16.01 25.14 -2.36
N SER A 246 -15.84 24.04 -1.63
CA SER A 246 -14.54 23.52 -1.17
C SER A 246 -13.61 22.99 -2.28
N GLY A 247 -13.87 23.33 -3.54
CA GLY A 247 -13.17 22.84 -4.72
C GLY A 247 -13.73 21.52 -5.25
N ILE A 248 -13.08 21.01 -6.30
CA ILE A 248 -13.44 19.75 -6.97
C ILE A 248 -12.40 18.70 -6.60
N TRP A 249 -12.84 17.52 -6.18
CA TRP A 249 -11.96 16.36 -6.03
C TRP A 249 -12.08 15.44 -7.24
N THR A 250 -10.99 14.78 -7.60
CA THR A 250 -10.98 13.73 -8.63
C THR A 250 -11.03 12.38 -7.93
N ALA A 251 -11.97 11.52 -8.31
CA ALA A 251 -12.18 10.21 -7.73
C ALA A 251 -12.10 9.13 -8.81
N SER A 252 -11.10 8.26 -8.73
CA SER A 252 -10.87 7.15 -9.67
C SER A 252 -11.27 5.83 -9.03
N VAL A 253 -12.13 5.07 -9.71
CA VAL A 253 -12.62 3.76 -9.26
C VAL A 253 -11.57 2.70 -9.61
N LEU A 254 -11.12 1.96 -8.61
CA LEU A 254 -10.04 0.98 -8.75
C LEU A 254 -10.62 -0.44 -8.76
N GLY A 255 -10.06 -1.30 -9.62
CA GLY A 255 -10.39 -2.73 -9.67
C GLY A 255 -10.88 -3.26 -11.03
N ALA A 256 -11.03 -2.41 -12.04
CA ALA A 256 -11.41 -2.84 -13.39
C ALA A 256 -10.42 -3.85 -14.02
N GLY A 257 -9.13 -3.73 -13.70
CA GLY A 257 -8.05 -4.63 -14.11
C GLY A 257 -7.80 -5.84 -13.19
N LEU A 258 -8.74 -6.21 -12.30
CA LEU A 258 -8.60 -7.33 -11.34
C LEU A 258 -7.45 -7.18 -10.31
N GLY A 259 -6.98 -5.95 -10.08
CA GLY A 259 -5.99 -5.59 -9.05
C GLY A 259 -6.62 -5.25 -7.69
N GLU A 260 -6.15 -4.18 -7.04
CA GLU A 260 -6.74 -3.67 -5.79
C GLU A 260 -8.12 -3.05 -6.06
N PHE A 261 -9.12 -3.41 -5.25
CA PHE A 261 -10.44 -2.79 -5.27
C PHE A 261 -10.46 -1.58 -4.35
N GLY A 262 -11.06 -0.47 -4.80
CA GLY A 262 -11.13 0.73 -3.97
C GLY A 262 -11.44 2.00 -4.73
N LEU A 263 -11.15 3.12 -4.10
CA LEU A 263 -11.31 4.46 -4.64
C LEU A 263 -10.03 5.27 -4.38
N GLY A 264 -9.38 5.74 -5.46
CA GLY A 264 -8.33 6.75 -5.37
C GLY A 264 -8.94 8.14 -5.41
N VAL A 265 -8.61 9.00 -4.45
CA VAL A 265 -9.18 10.35 -4.34
C VAL A 265 -8.04 11.37 -4.32
N TYR A 266 -8.16 12.40 -5.15
CA TYR A 266 -7.15 13.44 -5.34
C TYR A 266 -7.79 14.80 -5.12
N SER A 267 -7.17 15.64 -4.30
CA SER A 267 -7.69 16.99 -4.05
C SER A 267 -7.41 17.98 -5.17
N HIS A 268 -6.55 17.60 -6.13
CA HIS A 268 -6.17 18.43 -7.26
C HIS A 268 -6.23 17.61 -8.55
N PRO A 269 -6.96 18.04 -9.60
CA PRO A 269 -7.15 17.25 -10.82
C PRO A 269 -5.83 16.87 -11.52
N ARG A 270 -4.85 17.77 -11.52
CA ARG A 270 -3.53 17.51 -12.13
C ARG A 270 -2.80 16.31 -11.49
N ASP A 271 -3.03 16.03 -10.20
CA ASP A 271 -2.34 14.94 -9.51
C ASP A 271 -2.74 13.56 -10.08
N PHE A 272 -3.99 13.43 -10.55
CA PHE A 272 -4.44 12.23 -11.24
C PHE A 272 -3.93 12.17 -12.67
N SER A 273 -4.00 13.29 -13.42
CA SER A 273 -3.49 13.35 -14.80
C SER A 273 -1.99 13.03 -14.88
N ASP A 274 -1.19 13.55 -13.94
CA ASP A 274 0.25 13.30 -13.85
C ASP A 274 0.57 11.84 -13.54
N LEU A 275 -0.33 11.12 -12.85
CA LEU A 275 -0.19 9.69 -12.59
C LEU A 275 -0.43 8.85 -13.86
N LEU A 276 -1.30 9.30 -14.77
CA LEU A 276 -1.57 8.61 -16.03
C LEU A 276 -0.49 8.86 -17.09
N ASP A 277 0.30 9.93 -16.97
CA ASP A 277 1.31 10.28 -17.96
C ASP A 277 2.60 9.46 -17.80
N LEU A 278 2.59 8.25 -18.39
CA LEU A 278 3.73 7.31 -18.42
C LEU A 278 5.01 7.90 -19.05
N ARG A 279 4.93 9.05 -19.75
CA ARG A 279 6.08 9.73 -20.38
C ARG A 279 6.92 10.53 -19.39
N LYS A 280 6.39 10.90 -18.22
CA LYS A 280 7.10 11.80 -17.29
C LYS A 280 8.32 11.16 -16.62
N GLY A 281 8.52 9.84 -16.68
CA GLY A 281 9.71 9.14 -16.15
C GLY A 281 9.99 9.32 -14.64
N ALA A 282 9.25 10.19 -13.96
CA ALA A 282 9.27 10.42 -12.53
C ALA A 282 8.48 9.31 -11.84
N LEU A 283 8.95 8.89 -10.67
CA LEU A 283 8.16 7.98 -9.82
C LEU A 283 6.80 8.65 -9.54
N PRO A 284 5.68 7.89 -9.58
CA PRO A 284 4.36 8.41 -9.26
C PRO A 284 4.39 9.20 -7.95
N TYR A 285 3.64 10.30 -7.87
CA TYR A 285 3.45 11.11 -6.66
C TYR A 285 4.63 11.97 -6.17
N GLN A 286 5.71 12.13 -6.94
CA GLN A 286 6.84 13.00 -6.52
C GLN A 286 6.46 14.48 -6.36
N ALA A 287 5.57 14.99 -7.20
CA ALA A 287 5.24 16.42 -7.29
C ALA A 287 3.74 16.71 -7.10
N LEU A 288 3.11 15.98 -6.17
CA LEU A 288 1.70 16.21 -5.81
C LEU A 288 1.46 17.69 -5.46
N GLN A 289 0.49 18.31 -6.09
CA GLN A 289 0.02 19.67 -5.82
C GLN A 289 -0.95 19.68 -4.63
N GLY A 290 -1.73 18.62 -4.49
CA GLY A 290 -2.74 18.42 -3.48
C GLY A 290 -2.35 17.39 -2.42
N TRP A 291 -3.36 16.68 -1.95
CA TRP A 291 -3.20 15.40 -1.26
C TRP A 291 -3.88 14.31 -2.08
N ALA A 292 -3.46 13.08 -1.86
CA ALA A 292 -4.09 11.89 -2.44
C ALA A 292 -4.45 10.90 -1.32
N ILE A 293 -5.57 10.22 -1.45
CA ILE A 293 -6.04 9.23 -0.47
C ILE A 293 -6.47 7.98 -1.22
N HIS A 294 -5.90 6.85 -0.82
CA HIS A 294 -6.37 5.55 -1.26
C HIS A 294 -7.35 4.97 -0.25
N LEU A 295 -8.56 4.65 -0.70
CA LEU A 295 -9.60 3.97 0.07
C LEU A 295 -9.73 2.54 -0.46
N GLY A 296 -9.07 1.58 0.19
CA GLY A 296 -8.99 0.21 -0.32
C GLY A 296 -9.56 -0.85 0.63
N TYR A 297 -9.50 -2.09 0.18
CA TYR A 297 -9.87 -3.27 0.95
C TYR A 297 -8.71 -4.25 1.05
N SER A 298 -8.51 -4.85 2.22
CA SER A 298 -7.54 -5.92 2.45
C SER A 298 -8.25 -7.20 2.87
N HIS A 299 -7.61 -8.33 2.60
CA HIS A 299 -8.04 -9.58 3.18
C HIS A 299 -7.76 -9.61 4.69
N ARG A 300 -8.66 -10.22 5.47
CA ARG A 300 -8.56 -10.29 6.94
C ARG A 300 -7.19 -10.79 7.44
N GLN A 301 -6.57 -11.72 6.72
CA GLN A 301 -5.28 -12.33 7.10
C GLN A 301 -4.07 -11.44 6.81
N GLU A 302 -4.22 -10.43 5.96
CA GLU A 302 -3.16 -9.47 5.62
C GLU A 302 -3.06 -8.35 6.66
N LEU A 303 -4.11 -8.16 7.46
CA LEU A 303 -4.16 -7.14 8.50
C LEU A 303 -3.55 -7.63 9.82
N PRO A 304 -2.85 -6.75 10.56
CA PRO A 304 -2.37 -7.06 11.90
C PRO A 304 -3.49 -7.56 12.83
N PRO A 305 -3.24 -8.58 13.68
CA PRO A 305 -4.28 -9.11 14.57
C PRO A 305 -4.92 -8.06 15.49
N VAL A 306 -4.18 -7.01 15.85
CA VAL A 306 -4.65 -5.94 16.72
C VAL A 306 -5.75 -5.09 16.07
N ILE A 307 -5.63 -4.71 14.78
CA ILE A 307 -6.66 -3.95 14.06
C ILE A 307 -7.91 -4.81 13.84
N VAL A 308 -7.75 -6.09 13.49
CA VAL A 308 -8.88 -7.02 13.28
C VAL A 308 -9.68 -7.19 14.57
N LYS A 309 -8.99 -7.26 15.72
CA LYS A 309 -9.62 -7.37 17.04
C LYS A 309 -10.33 -6.07 17.44
N GLU A 310 -9.77 -4.91 17.10
CA GLU A 310 -10.40 -3.61 17.31
C GLU A 310 -11.70 -3.50 16.52
N ILE A 311 -11.66 -3.74 15.22
CA ILE A 311 -12.83 -3.71 14.33
C ILE A 311 -13.93 -4.64 14.85
N SER A 312 -13.56 -5.88 15.21
CA SER A 312 -14.50 -6.88 15.74
C SER A 312 -15.13 -6.45 17.08
N ARG A 313 -14.37 -5.80 17.96
CA ARG A 313 -14.85 -5.33 19.28
C ARG A 313 -15.75 -4.11 19.15
N ALA A 314 -15.42 -3.20 18.24
CA ALA A 314 -16.21 -2.00 17.98
C ALA A 314 -17.53 -2.33 17.26
N GLY A 315 -17.60 -3.48 16.58
CA GLY A 315 -18.79 -3.90 15.84
C GLY A 315 -19.01 -3.09 14.56
N TRP A 316 -17.94 -2.48 14.01
CA TRP A 316 -18.01 -1.77 12.74
C TRP A 316 -18.29 -2.74 11.58
N ARG A 317 -19.09 -2.29 10.62
CA ARG A 317 -19.57 -3.14 9.52
C ARG A 317 -18.44 -3.48 8.55
N VAL A 318 -18.28 -4.76 8.26
CA VAL A 318 -17.37 -5.31 7.23
C VAL A 318 -18.15 -6.34 6.43
N GLU A 319 -18.24 -6.16 5.11
CA GLU A 319 -19.13 -6.95 4.24
C GLU A 319 -18.61 -8.37 3.96
N SER A 320 -17.28 -8.54 3.90
CA SER A 320 -16.64 -9.82 3.56
C SER A 320 -15.28 -9.96 4.24
N VAL A 321 -14.77 -11.19 4.33
CA VAL A 321 -13.39 -11.47 4.79
C VAL A 321 -12.33 -10.86 3.87
N GLU A 322 -12.68 -10.56 2.62
CA GLU A 322 -11.86 -9.87 1.61
C GLU A 322 -12.02 -8.36 1.64
N ALA A 323 -12.96 -7.84 2.43
CA ALA A 323 -13.42 -6.44 2.36
C ALA A 323 -13.12 -5.65 3.63
N TYR A 324 -11.99 -5.90 4.31
CA TYR A 324 -11.63 -5.10 5.47
C TYR A 324 -11.09 -3.73 5.01
N PRO A 325 -11.70 -2.60 5.43
CA PRO A 325 -11.28 -1.28 5.00
C PRO A 325 -9.86 -0.92 5.46
N TYR A 326 -9.07 -0.33 4.57
CA TYR A 326 -7.89 0.46 4.91
C TYR A 326 -7.91 1.80 4.19
N ILE A 327 -7.21 2.77 4.76
CA ILE A 327 -7.06 4.11 4.22
C ILE A 327 -5.59 4.50 4.24
N LEU A 328 -5.10 5.01 3.11
CA LEU A 328 -3.72 5.45 2.94
C LEU A 328 -3.70 6.92 2.53
N PRO A 329 -3.54 7.85 3.48
CA PRO A 329 -3.44 9.27 3.19
C PRO A 329 -2.00 9.65 2.80
N MET A 330 -1.86 10.39 1.71
CA MET A 330 -0.61 10.92 1.18
C MET A 330 -0.67 12.45 1.20
N GLN A 331 0.34 13.07 1.81
CA GLN A 331 0.46 14.53 1.95
C GLN A 331 -0.73 15.26 2.58
N THR A 332 -1.64 14.57 3.29
CA THR A 332 -2.61 15.25 4.16
C THR A 332 -1.88 15.95 5.30
N ALA A 333 -2.49 17.00 5.88
CA ALA A 333 -1.84 17.73 6.98
C ALA A 333 -1.53 16.78 8.16
N GLY A 334 -0.25 16.76 8.59
CA GLY A 334 0.22 15.86 9.65
C GLY A 334 0.20 14.36 9.28
N GLY A 335 0.03 14.03 8.00
CA GLY A 335 -0.17 12.66 7.51
C GLY A 335 -1.38 11.95 8.12
N GLY A 336 -2.37 12.69 8.59
CA GLY A 336 -3.53 12.17 9.33
C GLY A 336 -4.85 12.36 8.60
N LEU A 337 -5.95 12.18 9.33
CA LEU A 337 -7.31 12.30 8.80
C LEU A 337 -8.08 13.33 9.61
N GLN A 338 -8.38 14.48 8.99
CA GLN A 338 -9.24 15.51 9.58
C GLN A 338 -10.70 15.03 9.60
N GLN A 339 -11.48 15.49 10.57
CA GLN A 339 -12.87 15.07 10.70
C GLN A 339 -13.73 15.44 9.48
N ASP A 340 -13.57 16.65 8.94
CA ASP A 340 -14.33 17.08 7.75
C ASP A 340 -13.93 16.27 6.50
N LEU A 341 -12.63 16.00 6.35
CA LEU A 341 -12.10 15.12 5.29
C LEU A 341 -12.76 13.73 5.37
N VAL A 342 -12.78 13.09 6.54
CA VAL A 342 -13.39 11.75 6.70
C VAL A 342 -14.89 11.77 6.41
N ARG A 343 -15.59 12.80 6.87
CA ARG A 343 -17.02 12.98 6.57
C ARG A 343 -17.25 13.04 5.06
N ARG A 344 -16.45 13.82 4.33
CA ARG A 344 -16.54 13.93 2.87
C ARG A 344 -16.17 12.63 2.16
N LEU A 345 -15.14 11.91 2.60
CA LEU A 345 -14.80 10.59 2.03
C LEU A 345 -15.95 9.58 2.20
N ALA A 346 -16.62 9.59 3.35
CA ALA A 346 -17.81 8.75 3.57
C ALA A 346 -18.99 9.14 2.67
N LEU A 347 -19.21 10.44 2.44
CA LEU A 347 -20.21 10.93 1.47
C LEU A 347 -19.84 10.53 0.05
N LEU A 348 -18.56 10.63 -0.33
CA LEU A 348 -18.06 10.26 -1.64
C LEU A 348 -18.27 8.77 -1.94
N LEU A 349 -17.88 7.89 -1.03
CA LEU A 349 -18.11 6.44 -1.16
C LEU A 349 -19.60 6.11 -1.37
N ARG A 350 -20.49 6.76 -0.60
CA ARG A 350 -21.95 6.59 -0.75
C ARG A 350 -22.49 7.19 -2.03
N GLY A 351 -21.93 8.33 -2.46
CA GLY A 351 -22.29 8.98 -3.72
C GLY A 351 -21.97 8.09 -4.91
N VAL A 352 -20.77 7.48 -4.94
CA VAL A 352 -20.38 6.53 -5.99
C VAL A 352 -21.29 5.30 -5.96
N ALA A 353 -21.59 4.76 -4.78
CA ALA A 353 -22.56 3.67 -4.65
C ALA A 353 -23.95 4.07 -5.19
N GLY A 354 -24.44 5.26 -4.86
CA GLY A 354 -25.71 5.80 -5.34
C GLY A 354 -25.72 6.07 -6.85
N LEU A 355 -24.59 6.46 -7.44
CA LEU A 355 -24.43 6.58 -8.89
C LEU A 355 -24.61 5.21 -9.56
N VAL A 356 -23.98 4.17 -9.02
CA VAL A 356 -24.13 2.79 -9.50
C VAL A 356 -25.55 2.27 -9.30
N GLU A 357 -26.19 2.54 -8.17
CA GLU A 357 -27.59 2.15 -7.95
C GLU A 357 -28.54 2.84 -8.94
N LYS A 358 -28.25 4.10 -9.30
CA LYS A 358 -29.08 4.89 -10.24
C LYS A 358 -28.94 4.39 -11.69
N TYR A 359 -27.73 4.09 -12.14
CA TYR A 359 -27.44 3.84 -13.56
C TYR A 359 -27.06 2.37 -13.88
N GLY A 360 -26.47 1.65 -12.93
CA GLY A 360 -26.12 0.23 -13.03
C GLY A 360 -25.35 -0.11 -14.32
N PRO A 361 -25.81 -1.09 -15.11
CA PRO A 361 -25.18 -1.46 -16.39
C PRO A 361 -25.05 -0.31 -17.39
N GLY A 362 -25.88 0.75 -17.28
CA GLY A 362 -25.81 1.91 -18.16
C GLY A 362 -24.50 2.70 -18.05
N LEU A 363 -23.74 2.53 -16.97
CA LEU A 363 -22.42 3.16 -16.80
C LEU A 363 -21.34 2.57 -17.73
N ARG A 364 -21.52 1.33 -18.25
CA ARG A 364 -20.62 0.70 -19.23
C ARG A 364 -20.89 1.11 -20.68
N SER A 365 -21.81 2.05 -20.93
CA SER A 365 -22.22 2.38 -22.30
C SER A 365 -21.05 2.91 -23.15
N PRO A 366 -20.79 2.37 -24.34
CA PRO A 366 -19.79 2.91 -25.28
C PRO A 366 -20.17 4.28 -25.85
N GLU A 367 -21.43 4.70 -25.72
CA GLU A 367 -21.88 6.05 -26.02
C GLU A 367 -21.64 6.93 -24.79
N GLY A 368 -20.61 7.79 -24.82
CA GLY A 368 -20.18 8.68 -23.74
C GLY A 368 -21.30 9.47 -23.06
N GLY A 369 -21.94 8.85 -22.06
CA GLY A 369 -23.03 9.43 -21.31
C GLY A 369 -22.54 10.40 -20.24
N ALA A 370 -23.17 11.57 -20.16
CA ALA A 370 -23.00 12.48 -19.03
C ALA A 370 -23.78 11.94 -17.81
N PHE A 371 -23.11 11.19 -16.93
CA PHE A 371 -23.72 10.70 -15.70
C PHE A 371 -23.52 11.71 -14.57
N HIS A 372 -24.59 11.93 -13.80
CA HIS A 372 -24.50 12.75 -12.60
C HIS A 372 -25.29 12.16 -11.45
N TRP A 373 -24.76 12.35 -10.24
CA TRP A 373 -25.44 12.04 -8.99
C TRP A 373 -25.29 13.22 -8.06
N SER A 374 -26.36 13.62 -7.37
CA SER A 374 -26.29 14.69 -6.37
C SER A 374 -27.01 14.24 -5.10
N GLY A 375 -26.41 14.53 -3.95
CA GLY A 375 -26.99 14.21 -2.65
C GLY A 375 -26.08 14.62 -1.51
N SER A 376 -26.69 15.08 -0.41
CA SER A 376 -25.96 15.47 0.83
C SER A 376 -24.85 16.51 0.61
N GLY A 377 -25.05 17.46 -0.31
CA GLY A 377 -24.08 18.51 -0.60
C GLY A 377 -22.93 18.10 -1.54
N LEU A 378 -22.98 16.90 -2.10
CA LEU A 378 -22.03 16.37 -3.08
C LEU A 378 -22.73 16.20 -4.44
N THR A 379 -22.08 16.66 -5.49
CA THR A 379 -22.40 16.31 -6.88
C THR A 379 -21.24 15.53 -7.49
N LEU A 380 -21.54 14.38 -8.06
CA LEU A 380 -20.62 13.58 -8.85
C LEU A 380 -20.95 13.75 -10.32
N LEU A 381 -19.93 14.06 -11.11
CA LEU A 381 -20.01 14.17 -12.55
C LEU A 381 -19.05 13.16 -13.16
N PHE A 382 -19.49 12.43 -14.18
CA PHE A 382 -18.58 11.66 -15.02
C PHE A 382 -17.73 12.66 -15.78
N ALA A 383 -16.48 12.83 -15.34
CA ALA A 383 -15.62 13.85 -15.90
C ALA A 383 -15.09 13.33 -17.23
N VAL A 384 -15.59 13.84 -18.36
CA VAL A 384 -14.71 13.95 -19.53
C VAL A 384 -13.50 14.72 -19.00
N ALA A 385 -12.30 14.13 -19.10
CA ALA A 385 -11.07 14.74 -18.60
C ALA A 385 -11.10 16.23 -18.96
N PRO A 386 -10.83 17.15 -18.00
CA PRO A 386 -10.84 18.57 -18.32
C PRO A 386 -9.97 18.77 -19.55
N GLU A 387 -10.50 19.48 -20.55
CA GLU A 387 -9.75 19.90 -21.74
C GLU A 387 -8.35 20.26 -21.27
N MET A 388 -7.36 19.52 -21.78
CA MET A 388 -5.96 19.79 -21.52
C MET A 388 -5.78 21.29 -21.66
N ASP A 389 -5.43 21.93 -20.55
CA ASP A 389 -5.05 23.31 -20.55
C ASP A 389 -3.98 23.47 -21.62
N ALA A 390 -4.33 24.20 -22.68
CA ALA A 390 -3.47 24.56 -23.79
C ALA A 390 -2.34 25.51 -23.36
N SER A 391 -1.71 25.23 -22.23
CA SER A 391 -0.44 25.81 -21.84
C SER A 391 0.68 24.97 -22.43
N GLY A 392 1.00 25.27 -23.69
CA GLY A 392 2.38 25.32 -24.16
C GLY A 392 3.12 24.01 -24.48
N ASP A 393 2.57 22.84 -24.23
CA ASP A 393 3.20 21.59 -24.68
C ASP A 393 2.65 21.19 -26.04
N GLN A 394 3.56 21.12 -27.03
CA GLN A 394 3.22 20.62 -28.35
C GLN A 394 2.67 19.19 -28.24
N PRO A 395 1.68 18.81 -29.06
CA PRO A 395 1.18 17.45 -29.06
C PRO A 395 2.32 16.45 -29.28
N PRO A 396 2.21 15.19 -28.81
CA PRO A 396 3.17 14.13 -29.13
C PRO A 396 3.57 14.15 -30.62
N PRO A 397 4.83 13.93 -31.01
CA PRO A 397 5.25 13.97 -32.41
C PRO A 397 4.40 13.08 -33.34
N ASP A 398 3.94 11.95 -32.83
CA ASP A 398 3.01 11.02 -33.48
C ASP A 398 1.60 11.62 -33.67
N LEU A 399 1.11 12.38 -32.70
CA LEU A 399 -0.16 13.11 -32.81
C LEU A 399 -0.04 14.34 -33.72
N GLN A 400 1.12 15.02 -33.72
CA GLN A 400 1.43 16.07 -34.69
C GLN A 400 1.47 15.52 -36.12
N ASP A 401 2.08 14.35 -36.32
CA ASP A 401 2.14 13.68 -37.61
C ASP A 401 0.76 13.22 -38.09
N LEU A 402 -0.11 12.78 -37.17
CA LEU A 402 -1.49 12.44 -37.47
C LEU A 402 -2.31 13.68 -37.85
N ILE A 403 -2.24 14.76 -37.06
CA ILE A 403 -2.92 16.03 -37.33
C ILE A 403 -2.46 16.60 -38.67
N ARG A 404 -1.15 16.65 -38.92
CA ARG A 404 -0.59 17.06 -40.20
C ARG A 404 -1.07 16.18 -41.35
N GLY A 405 -1.15 14.87 -41.15
CA GLY A 405 -1.68 13.94 -42.15
C GLY A 405 -3.14 14.20 -42.50
N ILE A 406 -3.97 14.56 -41.53
CA ILE A 406 -5.37 14.95 -41.74
C ILE A 406 -5.45 16.28 -42.51
N GLU A 407 -4.65 17.27 -42.11
CA GLU A 407 -4.60 18.59 -42.75
C GLU A 407 -4.10 18.50 -44.21
N GLU A 408 -3.08 17.68 -44.48
CA GLU A 408 -2.54 17.45 -45.83
C GLU A 408 -3.49 16.66 -46.73
N ALA A 409 -4.25 15.72 -46.15
CA ALA A 409 -5.26 14.94 -46.87
C ALA A 409 -6.53 15.76 -47.19
N GLY A 410 -6.71 16.93 -46.58
CA GLY A 410 -7.83 17.83 -46.85
C GLY A 410 -9.19 17.21 -46.50
N LEU A 411 -9.24 16.40 -45.45
CA LEU A 411 -10.44 15.69 -45.00
C LEU A 411 -11.35 16.67 -44.24
N GLU A 412 -12.61 16.77 -44.64
CA GLU A 412 -13.57 17.74 -44.09
C GLU A 412 -14.73 17.07 -43.32
N SER A 413 -14.96 15.78 -43.52
CA SER A 413 -16.02 15.05 -42.82
C SER A 413 -15.50 14.17 -41.69
N GLU A 414 -16.33 14.00 -40.65
CA GLU A 414 -16.02 13.19 -39.48
C GLU A 414 -15.79 11.72 -39.83
N GLU A 415 -16.52 11.18 -40.81
CA GLU A 415 -16.40 9.80 -41.30
C GLU A 415 -15.04 9.58 -42.00
N GLU A 416 -14.61 10.51 -42.87
CA GLU A 416 -13.31 10.44 -43.54
C GLU A 416 -12.14 10.54 -42.57
N ILE A 417 -12.27 11.38 -41.53
CA ILE A 417 -11.26 11.51 -40.48
C ILE A 417 -11.19 10.22 -39.65
N GLN A 418 -12.33 9.63 -39.29
CA GLN A 418 -12.38 8.36 -38.54
C GLN A 418 -11.73 7.22 -39.33
N ASP A 419 -12.02 7.09 -40.62
CA ASP A 419 -11.43 6.07 -41.48
C ASP A 419 -9.91 6.26 -41.63
N PHE A 420 -9.46 7.50 -41.83
CA PHE A 420 -8.03 7.84 -41.93
C PHE A 420 -7.26 7.53 -40.65
N VAL A 421 -7.83 7.87 -39.49
CA VAL A 421 -7.24 7.57 -38.19
C VAL A 421 -7.21 6.06 -37.96
N ALA A 422 -8.31 5.35 -38.26
CA ALA A 422 -8.39 3.91 -38.12
C ALA A 422 -7.33 3.18 -38.95
N GLU A 423 -7.15 3.55 -40.22
CA GLU A 423 -6.15 2.94 -41.11
C GLU A 423 -4.72 3.13 -40.57
N ARG A 424 -4.41 4.31 -40.04
CA ARG A 424 -3.07 4.64 -39.52
C ARG A 424 -2.79 3.97 -38.18
N VAL A 425 -3.80 3.85 -37.32
CA VAL A 425 -3.73 3.10 -36.05
C VAL A 425 -3.55 1.60 -36.33
N ASP A 426 -4.29 1.05 -37.29
CA ASP A 426 -4.12 -0.35 -37.70
C ASP A 426 -2.73 -0.63 -38.27
N GLY A 427 -2.22 0.27 -39.12
CA GLY A 427 -0.85 0.19 -39.64
C GLY A 427 0.20 0.18 -38.53
N TYR A 428 0.06 1.05 -37.52
CA TYR A 428 0.94 1.07 -36.36
C TYR A 428 0.84 -0.23 -35.54
N ASN A 429 -0.38 -0.68 -35.24
CA ASN A 429 -0.63 -1.88 -34.44
C ASN A 429 -0.12 -3.18 -35.09
N GLN A 430 0.03 -3.19 -36.42
CA GLN A 430 0.60 -4.31 -37.18
C GLN A 430 2.11 -4.18 -37.41
N THR A 431 2.72 -3.04 -37.11
CA THR A 431 4.16 -2.82 -37.32
C THR A 431 5.00 -3.43 -36.19
N PRO A 432 5.98 -4.30 -36.48
CA PRO A 432 6.91 -4.82 -35.48
C PRO A 432 7.75 -3.72 -34.82
N LEU A 433 7.81 -3.71 -33.48
CA LEU A 433 8.58 -2.74 -32.71
C LEU A 433 9.77 -3.41 -32.02
N GLU A 434 10.95 -2.82 -32.14
CA GLU A 434 12.17 -3.33 -31.49
C GLU A 434 12.04 -3.34 -29.96
N GLY A 435 11.37 -2.33 -29.39
CA GLY A 435 11.05 -2.25 -27.95
C GLY A 435 10.10 -3.34 -27.45
N LEU A 436 9.38 -4.02 -28.35
CA LEU A 436 8.56 -5.20 -28.07
C LEU A 436 9.26 -6.49 -28.52
N ALA A 437 10.59 -6.49 -28.56
CA ALA A 437 11.41 -7.61 -29.03
C ALA A 437 11.04 -8.08 -30.45
N GLY A 438 10.60 -7.15 -31.32
CA GLY A 438 10.20 -7.44 -32.69
C GLY A 438 8.75 -7.91 -32.86
N LEU A 439 7.92 -7.83 -31.82
CA LEU A 439 6.48 -8.03 -31.93
C LEU A 439 5.77 -6.73 -32.33
N SER A 440 4.66 -6.84 -33.05
CA SER A 440 3.74 -5.71 -33.20
C SER A 440 2.90 -5.49 -31.93
N PRO A 441 2.34 -4.30 -31.70
CA PRO A 441 1.40 -4.08 -30.59
C PRO A 441 0.23 -5.08 -30.57
N ALA A 442 -0.38 -5.37 -31.72
CA ALA A 442 -1.45 -6.36 -31.82
C ALA A 442 -0.98 -7.78 -31.46
N GLN A 443 0.24 -8.13 -31.84
CA GLN A 443 0.88 -9.40 -31.48
C GLN A 443 1.16 -9.49 -29.97
N ALA A 444 1.68 -8.44 -29.36
CA ALA A 444 1.90 -8.37 -27.92
C ALA A 444 0.58 -8.47 -27.14
N GLN A 445 -0.48 -7.84 -27.62
CA GLN A 445 -1.82 -7.96 -27.05
C GLN A 445 -2.35 -9.39 -27.15
N ALA A 446 -2.23 -10.03 -28.30
CA ALA A 446 -2.63 -11.42 -28.50
C ALA A 446 -1.86 -12.40 -27.59
N LEU A 447 -0.61 -12.07 -27.22
CA LEU A 447 0.17 -12.84 -26.26
C LEU A 447 -0.40 -12.75 -24.84
N ILE A 448 -0.86 -11.57 -24.44
CA ILE A 448 -1.46 -11.32 -23.12
C ILE A 448 -2.83 -12.03 -23.01
N GLU A 449 -3.64 -11.95 -24.07
CA GLU A 449 -5.01 -12.48 -24.07
C GLU A 449 -5.10 -13.98 -24.38
N GLY A 450 -4.28 -14.49 -25.30
CA GLY A 450 -4.39 -15.85 -25.84
C GLY A 450 -3.78 -16.95 -24.95
N GLY A 451 -3.00 -16.58 -23.94
CA GLY A 451 -2.30 -17.52 -23.07
C GLY A 451 -1.29 -18.42 -23.80
N VAL A 452 -0.69 -19.37 -23.07
CA VAL A 452 0.41 -20.22 -23.57
C VAL A 452 -0.05 -21.49 -24.31
N ARG A 453 -1.36 -21.72 -24.42
CA ARG A 453 -1.95 -22.93 -25.04
C ARG A 453 -3.04 -22.53 -26.03
N GLY A 454 -2.65 -22.21 -27.26
CA GLY A 454 -3.57 -21.84 -28.34
C GLY A 454 -2.88 -21.44 -29.65
N GLU A 455 -3.63 -20.83 -30.57
CA GLU A 455 -3.12 -20.24 -31.83
C GLU A 455 -2.28 -18.95 -31.62
N GLY A 456 -1.91 -18.64 -30.37
CA GLY A 456 -1.08 -17.51 -30.01
C GLY A 456 0.37 -17.64 -30.49
N ILE A 457 1.14 -16.58 -30.21
CA ILE A 457 2.55 -16.44 -30.60
C ILE A 457 3.43 -17.44 -29.85
N LEU A 458 3.09 -17.74 -28.59
CA LEU A 458 3.70 -18.83 -27.84
C LEU A 458 2.95 -20.14 -28.12
N ARG A 459 3.71 -21.14 -28.56
CA ARG A 459 3.19 -22.48 -28.85
C ARG A 459 3.91 -23.52 -27.99
N THR A 460 3.17 -24.45 -27.44
CA THR A 460 3.75 -25.63 -26.79
C THR A 460 4.22 -26.63 -27.84
N ASN A 461 5.51 -26.98 -27.82
CA ASN A 461 6.02 -28.06 -28.65
C ASN A 461 5.72 -29.42 -28.02
N GLU A 462 4.68 -30.09 -28.50
CA GLU A 462 4.31 -31.44 -28.05
C GLU A 462 5.20 -32.55 -28.63
N ALA A 463 6.07 -32.21 -29.60
CA ALA A 463 6.95 -33.16 -30.27
C ALA A 463 8.34 -33.30 -29.64
N LEU A 464 8.56 -32.76 -28.43
CA LEU A 464 9.82 -32.93 -27.71
C LEU A 464 10.08 -34.40 -27.40
N SER A 465 11.28 -34.86 -27.72
CA SER A 465 11.73 -36.21 -27.42
C SER A 465 11.96 -36.41 -25.92
N ALA A 466 11.92 -37.67 -25.46
CA ALA A 466 12.24 -38.00 -24.08
C ALA A 466 13.68 -37.59 -23.69
N GLU A 467 14.61 -37.59 -24.65
CA GLU A 467 15.99 -37.14 -24.46
C GLU A 467 16.06 -35.64 -24.22
N GLU A 468 15.39 -34.82 -25.03
CA GLU A 468 15.32 -33.37 -24.82
C GLU A 468 14.65 -33.01 -23.49
N LEU A 469 13.57 -33.72 -23.13
CA LEU A 469 12.89 -33.55 -21.85
C LEU A 469 13.78 -33.92 -20.65
N SER A 470 14.71 -34.87 -20.82
CA SER A 470 15.61 -35.32 -19.74
C SER A 470 16.63 -34.27 -19.29
N THR A 471 16.83 -33.22 -20.10
CA THR A 471 17.68 -32.07 -19.76
C THR A 471 17.03 -31.11 -18.76
N SER A 472 15.72 -31.21 -18.54
CA SER A 472 15.00 -30.37 -17.58
C SER A 472 15.25 -30.85 -16.15
N ASP A 473 15.95 -30.04 -15.36
CA ASP A 473 16.14 -30.31 -13.93
C ASP A 473 14.81 -30.39 -13.18
N PHE A 474 13.81 -29.58 -13.58
CA PHE A 474 12.48 -29.61 -12.99
C PHE A 474 11.80 -30.96 -13.24
N LEU A 475 11.81 -31.46 -14.47
CA LEU A 475 11.19 -32.75 -14.80
C LEU A 475 11.94 -33.91 -14.14
N ALA A 476 13.28 -33.87 -14.15
CA ALA A 476 14.11 -34.89 -13.51
C ALA A 476 13.81 -34.97 -11.99
N ASN A 477 13.77 -33.83 -11.31
CA ASN A 477 13.46 -33.76 -9.89
C ASN A 477 12.01 -34.15 -9.59
N ALA A 478 11.05 -33.77 -10.46
CA ALA A 478 9.64 -34.15 -10.34
C ALA A 478 9.48 -35.67 -10.35
N ARG A 479 10.11 -36.34 -11.31
CA ARG A 479 10.10 -37.81 -11.42
C ARG A 479 10.77 -38.46 -10.21
N LEU A 480 11.90 -37.92 -9.76
CA LEU A 480 12.57 -38.39 -8.54
C LEU A 480 11.66 -38.31 -7.30
N LEU A 481 10.96 -37.18 -7.09
CA LEU A 481 10.03 -37.05 -5.97
C LEU A 481 8.90 -38.09 -6.06
N LEU A 482 8.31 -38.24 -7.25
CA LEU A 482 7.27 -39.24 -7.50
C LEU A 482 7.76 -40.67 -7.23
N GLU A 483 8.97 -41.00 -7.65
CA GLU A 483 9.62 -42.30 -7.43
C GLU A 483 9.82 -42.56 -5.94
N ARG A 484 10.41 -41.63 -5.19
CA ARG A 484 10.59 -41.77 -3.73
C ARG A 484 9.28 -41.91 -2.98
N LEU A 485 8.22 -41.21 -3.41
CA LEU A 485 6.89 -41.39 -2.83
C LEU A 485 6.27 -42.75 -3.17
N ASP A 486 6.50 -43.28 -4.37
CA ASP A 486 5.97 -44.59 -4.78
C ASP A 486 6.69 -45.72 -4.01
N GLU A 487 8.02 -45.66 -3.93
CA GLU A 487 8.86 -46.62 -3.20
C GLU A 487 8.55 -46.64 -1.70
N ALA A 488 8.36 -45.47 -1.09
CA ALA A 488 8.05 -45.35 0.34
C ALA A 488 6.58 -45.70 0.67
N GLY A 489 5.71 -45.85 -0.33
CA GLY A 489 4.26 -45.95 -0.11
C GLY A 489 3.63 -44.65 0.41
N GLY A 490 4.31 -43.53 0.19
CA GLY A 490 3.96 -42.19 0.66
C GLY A 490 4.78 -41.72 1.87
N THR A 491 4.67 -40.44 2.20
CA THR A 491 5.35 -39.81 3.34
C THR A 491 4.35 -39.05 4.21
N LYS A 492 4.51 -39.17 5.53
CA LYS A 492 3.70 -38.38 6.47
C LYS A 492 4.01 -36.90 6.30
N VAL A 493 3.03 -36.05 6.55
CA VAL A 493 3.24 -34.60 6.63
C VAL A 493 3.45 -34.14 8.06
N THR A 494 4.09 -32.99 8.19
CA THR A 494 4.16 -32.23 9.44
C THR A 494 2.79 -31.64 9.78
N VAL A 495 2.65 -31.07 10.99
CA VAL A 495 1.40 -30.39 11.40
C VAL A 495 1.03 -29.23 10.45
N ALA A 496 2.03 -28.59 9.83
CA ALA A 496 1.86 -27.52 8.86
C ALA A 496 1.49 -28.01 7.45
N GLY A 497 1.39 -29.33 7.23
CA GLY A 497 1.12 -29.90 5.90
C GLY A 497 2.34 -30.06 5.00
N ASN A 498 3.54 -29.72 5.49
CA ASN A 498 4.80 -29.84 4.75
C ASN A 498 5.40 -31.27 4.83
N LEU A 499 6.29 -31.60 3.89
CA LEU A 499 7.18 -32.76 3.88
C LEU A 499 7.97 -32.83 5.18
N THR A 500 8.18 -34.05 5.67
CA THR A 500 8.98 -34.26 6.88
C THR A 500 10.44 -33.91 6.63
N ARG A 501 11.14 -33.45 7.67
CA ARG A 501 12.58 -33.15 7.59
C ARG A 501 13.42 -34.31 7.08
N ALA A 502 13.04 -35.54 7.42
CA ALA A 502 13.73 -36.74 6.93
C ALA A 502 13.61 -36.86 5.41
N PHE A 503 12.40 -36.65 4.87
CA PHE A 503 12.14 -36.69 3.43
C PHE A 503 12.77 -35.49 2.70
N VAL A 504 12.77 -34.31 3.32
CA VAL A 504 13.47 -33.11 2.78
C VAL A 504 14.97 -33.39 2.64
N LYS A 505 15.60 -33.95 3.69
CA LYS A 505 17.02 -34.30 3.65
C LYS A 505 17.32 -35.29 2.52
N GLU A 506 16.51 -36.34 2.41
CA GLU A 506 16.65 -37.34 1.35
C GLU A 506 16.56 -36.72 -0.06
N MET A 507 15.61 -35.82 -0.26
CA MET A 507 15.43 -35.13 -1.54
C MET A 507 16.58 -34.17 -1.86
N LEU A 508 17.10 -33.43 -0.88
CA LEU A 508 18.24 -32.51 -1.08
C LEU A 508 19.52 -33.24 -1.49
N GLU A 509 19.71 -34.48 -1.06
CA GLU A 509 20.87 -35.30 -1.43
C GLU A 509 20.77 -35.87 -2.85
N ALA A 510 19.56 -36.00 -3.40
CA ALA A 510 19.31 -36.69 -4.66
C ALA A 510 18.88 -35.77 -5.82
N MET A 511 18.32 -34.59 -5.52
CA MET A 511 17.88 -33.63 -6.53
C MET A 511 19.04 -32.97 -7.26
N ARG A 512 18.80 -32.60 -8.52
CA ARG A 512 19.65 -31.72 -9.31
C ARG A 512 19.39 -30.28 -8.92
N PHE A 513 20.46 -29.51 -8.69
CA PHE A 513 20.38 -28.09 -8.36
C PHE A 513 21.35 -27.28 -9.22
N PRO A 514 21.09 -25.98 -9.42
CA PRO A 514 22.09 -25.08 -9.98
C PRO A 514 23.37 -25.09 -9.13
N PRO A 515 24.56 -24.91 -9.77
CA PRO A 515 25.83 -24.85 -9.05
C PRO A 515 25.80 -23.85 -7.88
N GLY A 516 26.28 -24.27 -6.71
CA GLY A 516 26.36 -23.42 -5.51
C GLY A 516 25.07 -23.28 -4.67
N TYR A 517 23.93 -23.82 -5.13
CA TYR A 517 22.66 -23.69 -4.41
C TYR A 517 22.68 -24.31 -3.00
N LEU A 518 23.21 -25.52 -2.86
CA LEU A 518 23.26 -26.22 -1.55
C LEU A 518 24.19 -25.50 -0.56
N GLU A 519 25.29 -24.93 -1.03
CA GLU A 519 26.19 -24.13 -0.19
C GLU A 519 25.50 -22.87 0.33
N PHE A 520 24.75 -22.18 -0.54
CA PHE A 520 23.94 -21.03 -0.16
C PHE A 520 22.88 -21.41 0.88
N LEU A 521 22.16 -22.51 0.64
CA LEU A 521 21.11 -23.01 1.54
C LEU A 521 21.66 -23.32 2.95
N HIS A 522 22.82 -23.97 3.02
CA HIS A 522 23.44 -24.35 4.30
C HIS A 522 24.16 -23.20 5.01
N ARG A 523 24.48 -22.11 4.31
CA ARG A 523 25.08 -20.90 4.92
C ARG A 523 24.11 -20.23 5.91
N GLY A 524 22.82 -20.20 5.57
CA GLY A 524 21.77 -19.59 6.38
C GLY A 524 21.08 -20.56 7.35
N ASN A 525 21.07 -21.86 7.05
CA ASN A 525 20.22 -22.83 7.73
C ASN A 525 21.00 -23.99 8.35
N LYS A 526 21.02 -24.04 9.69
CA LYS A 526 21.58 -25.20 10.44
C LYS A 526 20.71 -26.45 10.33
N VAL A 527 19.41 -26.27 10.15
CA VAL A 527 18.41 -27.33 9.93
C VAL A 527 17.52 -26.84 8.79
N VAL A 528 17.32 -27.68 7.77
CA VAL A 528 16.55 -27.32 6.58
C VAL A 528 15.19 -28.03 6.62
N ASN A 529 14.12 -27.25 6.57
CA ASN A 529 12.74 -27.72 6.38
C ASN A 529 12.32 -27.50 4.92
N GLU A 530 11.11 -27.96 4.54
CA GLU A 530 10.65 -27.83 3.15
C GLU A 530 10.63 -26.36 2.67
N GLU A 531 10.13 -25.45 3.50
CA GLU A 531 9.99 -24.02 3.17
C GLU A 531 11.35 -23.34 2.96
N ASP A 532 12.41 -23.86 3.59
CA ASP A 532 13.78 -23.38 3.42
C ASP A 532 14.35 -23.83 2.05
N ALA A 533 13.91 -24.99 1.54
CA ALA A 533 14.34 -25.61 0.29
C ALA A 533 13.39 -25.27 -0.87
N TRP A 534 13.39 -24.01 -1.30
CA TRP A 534 12.42 -23.47 -2.27
C TRP A 534 12.20 -24.31 -3.54
N PRO A 535 13.22 -24.83 -4.25
CA PRO A 535 13.00 -25.68 -5.42
C PRO A 535 12.21 -26.95 -5.11
N LEU A 536 12.44 -27.58 -3.95
CA LEU A 536 11.69 -28.76 -3.51
C LEU A 536 10.25 -28.39 -3.11
N HIS A 537 10.08 -27.25 -2.44
CA HIS A 537 8.75 -26.74 -2.09
C HIS A 537 7.91 -26.50 -3.35
N VAL A 538 8.42 -25.73 -4.30
CA VAL A 538 7.77 -25.41 -5.58
C VAL A 538 7.42 -26.69 -6.34
N LEU A 539 8.34 -27.66 -6.37
CA LEU A 539 8.11 -28.95 -7.00
C LEU A 539 6.90 -29.67 -6.39
N ARG A 540 6.85 -29.80 -5.07
CA ARG A 540 5.77 -30.47 -4.35
C ARG A 540 4.43 -29.76 -4.54
N VAL A 541 4.39 -28.41 -4.54
CA VAL A 541 3.16 -27.65 -4.87
C VAL A 541 2.68 -28.01 -6.27
N ASN A 542 3.55 -27.94 -7.28
CA ASN A 542 3.18 -28.15 -8.67
C ASN A 542 2.66 -29.58 -8.91
N LEU A 543 3.28 -30.58 -8.28
CA LEU A 543 2.82 -31.97 -8.38
C LEU A 543 1.43 -32.17 -7.73
N ASP A 544 1.13 -31.45 -6.65
CA ASP A 544 -0.19 -31.51 -5.99
C ASP A 544 -1.26 -30.82 -6.83
N VAL A 545 -0.99 -29.59 -7.30
CA VAL A 545 -1.88 -28.83 -8.18
C VAL A 545 -2.15 -29.58 -9.49
N ALA A 546 -1.13 -30.24 -10.06
CA ALA A 546 -1.29 -31.07 -11.26
C ALA A 546 -2.05 -32.41 -11.00
N GLY A 547 -2.33 -32.74 -9.74
CA GLY A 547 -2.97 -33.99 -9.34
C GLY A 547 -2.09 -35.22 -9.54
N LEU A 548 -0.76 -35.06 -9.55
CA LEU A 548 0.21 -36.15 -9.65
C LEU A 548 0.50 -36.77 -8.28
N ILE A 549 0.40 -35.99 -7.21
CA ILE A 549 0.36 -36.47 -5.82
C ILE A 549 -0.99 -36.11 -5.18
N LYS A 550 -1.25 -36.67 -4.01
CA LYS A 550 -2.44 -36.37 -3.20
C LYS A 550 -2.09 -36.40 -1.71
N LEU A 551 -2.68 -35.49 -0.95
CA LEU A 551 -2.69 -35.54 0.51
C LEU A 551 -3.94 -36.26 1.01
N ARG A 552 -3.78 -37.42 1.66
CA ARG A 552 -4.89 -38.12 2.33
C ARG A 552 -4.50 -38.57 3.71
N LYS A 553 -5.34 -38.27 4.71
CA LYS A 553 -5.13 -38.62 6.13
C LYS A 553 -3.72 -38.26 6.62
N GLY A 554 -3.22 -37.08 6.24
CA GLY A 554 -1.89 -36.59 6.64
C GLY A 554 -0.71 -37.32 5.99
N THR A 555 -0.91 -37.95 4.83
CA THR A 555 0.15 -38.61 4.05
C THR A 555 0.11 -38.13 2.61
N PHE A 556 1.24 -37.64 2.09
CA PHE A 556 1.43 -37.45 0.66
C PHE A 556 1.70 -38.79 0.01
N SER A 557 0.97 -39.10 -1.05
CA SER A 557 1.14 -40.32 -1.84
C SER A 557 0.91 -40.03 -3.31
N ILE A 558 1.49 -40.86 -4.18
CA ILE A 558 1.33 -40.71 -5.62
C ILE A 558 -0.11 -41.03 -6.08
N THR A 559 -0.59 -40.36 -7.12
CA THR A 559 -1.85 -40.71 -7.79
C THR A 559 -1.62 -41.69 -8.95
N LYS A 560 -2.70 -42.22 -9.54
CA LYS A 560 -2.59 -43.02 -10.77
C LYS A 560 -1.92 -42.23 -11.90
N ARG A 561 -2.18 -40.91 -11.97
CA ARG A 561 -1.60 -39.99 -12.94
C ARG A 561 -0.13 -39.68 -12.64
N GLY A 562 0.23 -39.56 -11.37
CA GLY A 562 1.64 -39.46 -10.97
C GLY A 562 2.41 -40.70 -11.37
N ARG A 563 1.85 -41.89 -11.13
CA ARG A 563 2.52 -43.16 -11.45
C ARG A 563 2.74 -43.36 -12.95
N SER A 564 1.87 -42.81 -13.82
CA SER A 564 2.10 -42.85 -15.27
C SER A 564 3.25 -41.95 -15.76
N MET A 565 3.85 -41.14 -14.89
CA MET A 565 5.04 -40.32 -15.20
C MET A 565 6.35 -41.03 -14.83
N LEU A 566 6.27 -42.17 -14.15
CA LEU A 566 7.41 -43.04 -13.83
C LEU A 566 7.69 -43.98 -15.03
N PRO A 567 8.95 -44.44 -15.21
CA PRO A 567 9.32 -45.31 -16.31
C PRO A 567 8.68 -46.71 -16.23
#